data_AF-A0A8S8X7T7-F1
#
_entry.id   AF-A0A8S8X7T7-F1
#
_cell.length_a   1.000
_cell.length_b   1.000
_cell.length_c   1.000
_cell.angle_alpha   90.00
_cell.angle_beta   90.00
_cell.angle_gamma   90.00
#
_symmetry.space_group_name_H-M   'P 1'
#
loop_
_entity.id
_entity.type
_entity.pdbx_description
1 polymer ?
#
loop_
_entity_poly.entity_id
_entity_poly.type
_entity_poly.pdbx_seq_one_letter_code
_entity_poly.pdbx_strand_id
1 'polypeptide(L)'
;MAKDEEHEIDLDFDDEELDETVLGPDQAALVVDANGEMWMVLPDYADDAEVPGGVLLLAAVLRKAKDPQWVDEMLAELDASPTQ
;
A
#
# COMPACT_ATOMS: atom_id res chain seq x y z
N MET A 1 -33.31 41.04 -15.30
CA MET A 1 -33.31 39.91 -14.35
C MET A 1 -32.46 38.83 -15.00
N ALA A 2 -31.34 38.50 -14.37
CA ALA A 2 -30.34 37.60 -14.91
C ALA A 2 -30.90 36.17 -14.99
N LYS A 3 -30.47 35.45 -16.03
CA LYS A 3 -30.71 34.02 -16.21
C LYS A 3 -29.86 33.27 -15.20
N ASP A 4 -30.48 32.50 -14.33
CA ASP A 4 -29.82 31.39 -13.63
C ASP A 4 -30.05 30.14 -14.49
N GLU A 5 -29.06 29.80 -15.31
CA GLU A 5 -28.94 28.49 -15.95
C GLU A 5 -28.26 27.58 -14.90
N GLU A 6 -29.05 26.74 -14.24
CA GLU A 6 -28.53 25.66 -13.40
C GLU A 6 -27.80 24.67 -14.32
N HIS A 7 -26.48 24.74 -14.33
CA HIS A 7 -25.63 23.79 -15.02
C HIS A 7 -25.56 22.54 -14.14
N GLU A 8 -26.47 21.60 -14.38
CA GLU A 8 -26.37 20.25 -13.85
C GLU A 8 -25.13 19.63 -14.48
N ILE A 9 -24.07 19.48 -13.69
CA ILE A 9 -22.83 18.83 -14.14
C ILE A 9 -23.14 17.33 -14.11
N ASP A 10 -23.51 16.80 -15.27
CA ASP A 10 -23.55 15.36 -15.53
C ASP A 10 -22.09 14.89 -15.59
N LEU A 11 -21.58 14.44 -14.45
CA LEU A 11 -20.25 13.82 -14.41
C LEU A 11 -20.43 12.38 -14.88
N ASP A 12 -20.32 12.19 -16.19
CA ASP A 12 -20.00 10.91 -16.81
C ASP A 12 -18.59 10.52 -16.33
N PHE A 13 -18.51 9.96 -15.13
CA PHE A 13 -17.34 9.20 -14.70
C PHE A 13 -17.35 7.93 -15.54
N ASP A 14 -16.59 7.95 -16.64
CA ASP A 14 -16.18 6.73 -17.32
C ASP A 14 -15.56 5.81 -16.27
N ASP A 15 -16.16 4.63 -16.11
CA ASP A 15 -15.86 3.55 -15.17
C ASP A 15 -14.47 2.94 -15.49
N GLU A 16 -13.41 3.74 -15.47
CA GLU A 16 -12.06 3.22 -15.28
C GLU A 16 -12.02 2.66 -13.86
N GLU A 17 -12.24 1.34 -13.74
CA GLU A 17 -12.06 0.55 -12.52
C GLU A 17 -10.75 0.97 -11.85
N LEU A 18 -10.83 1.90 -10.89
CA LEU A 18 -9.78 2.09 -9.92
C LEU A 18 -9.78 0.80 -9.12
N ASP A 19 -8.80 -0.07 -9.38
CA ASP A 19 -8.56 -1.30 -8.63
C ASP A 19 -8.19 -0.93 -7.19
N GLU A 20 -9.20 -0.54 -6.41
CA GLU A 20 -9.06 -0.20 -5.00
C GLU A 20 -8.75 -1.48 -4.24
N THR A 21 -7.54 -1.57 -3.71
CA THR A 21 -7.18 -2.68 -2.83
C THR A 21 -7.84 -2.47 -1.47
N VAL A 22 -8.92 -3.19 -1.21
CA VAL A 22 -9.60 -3.18 0.10
C VAL A 22 -8.90 -4.15 1.05
N LEU A 23 -8.37 -3.62 2.15
CA LEU A 23 -7.77 -4.42 3.22
C LEU A 23 -8.86 -5.01 4.13
N GLY A 24 -8.79 -6.31 4.35
CA GLY A 24 -9.58 -6.99 5.37
C GLY A 24 -9.18 -6.57 6.79
N PRO A 25 -10.05 -6.78 7.79
CA PRO A 25 -9.83 -6.33 9.17
C PRO A 25 -8.60 -6.94 9.85
N ASP A 26 -8.13 -8.09 9.38
CA ASP A 26 -6.97 -8.81 9.92
C ASP A 26 -5.72 -8.68 9.02
N GLN A 27 -5.75 -7.77 8.04
CA GLN A 27 -4.66 -7.60 7.08
C GLN A 27 -3.80 -6.39 7.41
N ALA A 28 -2.50 -6.52 7.14
CA ALA A 28 -1.53 -5.44 7.22
C ALA A 28 -1.00 -5.10 5.84
N ALA A 29 -0.61 -3.84 5.64
CA ALA A 29 -0.04 -3.37 4.40
C ALA A 29 1.08 -2.35 4.63
N LEU A 30 2.08 -2.39 3.75
CA LEU A 30 3.03 -1.30 3.57
C LEU A 30 2.51 -0.43 2.43
N VAL A 31 2.30 0.85 2.71
CA VAL A 31 1.79 1.82 1.73
C VAL A 31 2.91 2.78 1.37
N VAL A 32 3.03 3.07 0.08
CA VAL A 32 3.97 4.03 -0.48
C VAL A 32 3.18 5.05 -1.28
N ASP A 33 3.33 6.33 -0.97
CA ASP A 33 2.69 7.39 -1.76
C ASP A 33 3.53 7.81 -2.98
N ALA A 34 2.95 8.69 -3.79
CA ALA A 34 3.62 9.26 -4.95
C ALA A 34 4.85 10.12 -4.61
N ASN A 35 5.00 10.57 -3.36
CA ASN A 35 6.16 11.31 -2.88
C ASN A 35 7.27 10.37 -2.36
N GLY A 36 7.02 9.06 -2.34
CA GLY A 36 7.92 8.06 -1.77
C GLY A 36 7.91 8.01 -0.24
N GLU A 37 6.91 8.61 0.40
CA GLU A 37 6.65 8.43 1.82
C GLU A 37 6.06 7.04 2.06
N MET A 38 6.53 6.38 3.11
CA MET A 38 6.15 5.02 3.45
C MET A 38 5.55 4.98 4.84
N TRP A 39 4.41 4.30 4.98
CA TRP A 39 3.81 4.00 6.26
C TRP A 39 3.22 2.59 6.24
N MET A 40 2.93 2.07 7.43
CA MET A 40 2.36 0.75 7.59
C MET A 40 0.97 0.87 8.19
N VAL A 41 0.01 0.15 7.61
CA VAL A 41 -1.32 -0.06 8.16
C VAL A 41 -1.32 -1.41 8.85
N LEU A 42 -1.70 -1.42 10.11
CA LEU A 42 -1.78 -2.62 10.94
C LEU A 42 -3.24 -2.87 11.33
N PRO A 43 -3.67 -4.14 11.42
CA PRO A 43 -4.93 -4.47 12.06
C PRO A 43 -4.84 -4.25 13.57
N ASP A 44 -5.98 -4.21 14.23
CA ASP A 44 -6.07 -4.02 15.68
C ASP A 44 -5.69 -5.32 16.40
N TYR A 45 -4.40 -5.43 16.75
CA TYR A 45 -3.89 -6.56 17.52
C TYR A 45 -4.21 -6.38 19.01
N ALA A 46 -4.55 -7.47 19.69
CA ALA A 46 -4.53 -7.47 21.15
C ALA A 46 -3.12 -7.17 21.68
N ASP A 47 -3.02 -6.51 22.84
CA ASP A 47 -1.74 -6.03 23.40
C ASP A 47 -0.66 -7.11 23.54
N ASP A 48 -1.07 -8.36 23.81
CA ASP A 48 -0.18 -9.52 24.01
C ASP A 48 -0.15 -10.48 22.80
N ALA A 49 -0.72 -10.08 21.66
CA ALA A 49 -0.73 -10.92 20.47
C ALA A 49 0.67 -11.05 19.85
N GLU A 50 1.02 -12.25 19.39
CA GLU A 50 2.22 -12.47 18.61
C GLU A 50 2.11 -11.78 17.25
N VAL A 51 3.13 -11.00 16.88
CA VAL A 51 3.14 -10.27 15.59
C VAL A 51 3.39 -11.25 14.45
N PRO A 52 2.51 -11.33 13.43
CA PRO A 52 2.70 -12.24 12.30
C PRO A 52 4.01 -11.98 11.57
N GLY A 53 4.68 -13.05 11.11
CA GLY A 53 5.96 -12.95 10.40
C GLY A 53 5.92 -12.04 9.16
N GLY A 54 4.80 -12.04 8.42
CA GLY A 54 4.61 -11.12 7.29
C GLY A 54 4.62 -9.65 7.70
N VAL A 55 4.07 -9.32 8.87
CA VAL A 55 4.10 -7.95 9.41
C VAL A 55 5.51 -7.55 9.85
N LEU A 56 6.24 -8.48 10.47
CA LEU A 56 7.65 -8.27 10.81
C LEU A 56 8.49 -8.02 9.56
N LEU A 57 8.19 -8.72 8.45
CA LEU A 57 8.83 -8.48 7.17
C LEU A 57 8.51 -7.07 6.63
N LEU A 58 7.25 -6.66 6.62
CA LEU A 58 6.86 -5.30 6.20
C LEU A 58 7.55 -4.22 7.05
N ALA A 59 7.64 -4.43 8.36
CA ALA A 59 8.35 -3.52 9.27
C ALA A 59 9.87 -3.48 8.98
N ALA A 60 10.47 -4.62 8.64
CA ALA A 60 11.87 -4.68 8.22
C ALA A 60 12.09 -3.90 6.91
N VAL A 61 11.23 -4.09 5.91
CA VAL A 61 11.23 -3.34 4.64
C VAL A 61 11.10 -1.84 4.91
N LEU A 62 10.10 -1.42 5.70
CA LEU A 62 9.90 -0.01 6.03
C LEU A 62 11.16 0.63 6.65
N ARG A 63 11.86 -0.11 7.52
CA ARG A 63 13.08 0.38 8.18
C ARG A 63 14.30 0.42 7.25
N LYS A 64 14.38 -0.51 6.30
CA LYS A 64 15.59 -0.76 5.50
C LYS A 64 15.50 -0.35 4.04
N ALA A 65 14.33 0.05 3.55
CA ALA A 65 14.14 0.45 2.14
C ALA A 65 15.02 1.62 1.67
N LYS A 66 15.59 2.41 2.59
CA LYS A 66 16.54 3.51 2.27
C LYS A 66 18.01 3.07 2.27
N ASP A 67 18.30 1.80 2.54
CA ASP A 67 19.63 1.19 2.54
C ASP A 67 19.83 0.49 1.19
N PRO A 68 20.49 1.14 0.19
CA PRO A 68 20.53 0.62 -1.18
C PRO A 68 21.26 -0.72 -1.28
N GLN A 69 22.29 -0.94 -0.45
CA GLN A 69 23.00 -2.22 -0.43
C GLN A 69 22.07 -3.35 0.01
N TRP A 70 21.30 -3.12 1.08
CA TRP A 70 20.34 -4.12 1.56
C TRP A 70 19.25 -4.41 0.52
N VAL A 71 18.75 -3.38 -0.17
CA VAL A 71 17.76 -3.56 -1.24
C VAL A 71 18.34 -4.40 -2.38
N ASP A 72 19.56 -4.11 -2.83
CA ASP A 72 20.23 -4.86 -3.89
C ASP A 72 20.43 -6.34 -3.51
N GLU A 73 20.83 -6.60 -2.26
CA GLU A 73 20.94 -7.97 -1.73
C GLU A 73 19.60 -8.71 -1.76
N MET A 74 18.50 -8.07 -1.35
CA MET A 74 17.17 -8.69 -1.36
C MET A 74 16.64 -8.96 -2.78
N LEU A 75 16.89 -8.07 -3.72
CA LEU A 75 16.52 -8.29 -5.13
C LEU A 75 17.29 -9.45 -5.73
N ALA A 76 18.59 -9.57 -5.42
CA ALA A 76 19.41 -10.69 -5.88
C ALA A 76 18.91 -12.04 -5.36
N GLU A 77 18.46 -12.12 -4.10
CA GLU A 77 17.86 -13.33 -3.52
C GLU A 77 16.53 -13.72 -4.21
N LEU A 78 15.70 -12.74 -4.57
CA LEU A 78 14.45 -12.97 -5.30
C LEU A 78 14.72 -13.48 -6.72
N ASP A 79 15.70 -12.91 -7.43
CA ASP A 79 16.08 -13.33 -8.77
C ASP A 79 16.77 -14.71 -8.79
N ALA A 80 17.47 -15.07 -7.71
CA ALA A 80 18.11 -16.37 -7.57
C ALA A 80 17.13 -17.50 -7.25
N SER A 81 15.89 -17.17 -6.87
CA SER A 81 14.85 -18.15 -6.56
C SER A 81 14.21 -18.65 -7.87
N PRO A 82 14.31 -19.96 -8.22
CA PRO A 82 13.61 -20.48 -9.37
C PRO A 82 12.11 -20.25 -9.17
N THR A 83 11.46 -19.55 -10.10
CA THR A 83 10.01 -19.39 -10.13
C THR A 83 9.41 -20.80 -10.14
N GLN A 84 8.86 -21.24 -9.01
CA GLN A 84 8.13 -22.51 -8.89
C GLN A 84 6.75 -22.39 -9.53
#